data_AF-A0A5B6VNL8-F1
#
_entry.id   AF-A0A5B6VNL8-F1
#
_cell.length_a   1.000
_cell.length_b   1.000
_cell.length_c   1.000
_cell.angle_alpha   90.00
_cell.angle_beta   90.00
_cell.angle_gamma   90.00
#
_symmetry.space_group_name_H-M   'P 1'
#
loop_
_entity.id
_entity.type
_entity.pdbx_description
1 polymer ?
#
loop_
_entity_poly.entity_id
_entity_poly.type
_entity_poly.pdbx_seq_one_letter_code
_entity_poly.pdbx_strand_id
1 'polypeptide(L)' 'MGNLNCTSEQKLKGVVSMLRDEACQWWLTVKEGIQPDRLTWEFFKTTFHSKYVGASYVDARRPEFLNLTQGDQSVGGV' A
#
# COMPACT_ATOMS: atom_id res chain seq x y z
N MET A 1 -19.66 13.01 8.85
CA MET A 1 -18.83 11.80 8.61
C MET A 1 -17.48 12.07 9.26
N GLY A 2 -17.21 11.45 10.42
CA GLY A 2 -16.04 11.79 11.24
C GLY A 2 -14.74 11.48 10.49
N ASN A 3 -13.82 12.45 10.45
CA ASN A 3 -12.48 12.23 9.94
C ASN A 3 -11.76 11.27 10.91
N LEU A 4 -11.85 9.96 10.67
CA LEU A 4 -11.09 8.94 11.41
C LEU A 4 -9.62 9.07 11.01
N ASN A 5 -8.94 10.02 11.62
CA ASN A 5 -7.48 10.09 11.58
C ASN A 5 -6.92 8.89 12.38
N CYS A 6 -6.81 7.74 11.72
CA CYS A 6 -6.18 6.56 12.30
C CYS A 6 -4.69 6.86 12.57
N THR A 7 -4.20 6.44 13.74
CA THR A 7 -2.76 6.49 14.04
C THR A 7 -1.99 5.55 13.12
N SER A 8 -0.69 5.78 12.94
CA SER A 8 0.19 4.89 12.15
C SER A 8 0.13 3.44 12.64
N GLU A 9 0.02 3.23 13.95
CA GLU A 9 -0.12 1.89 14.52
C GLU A 9 -1.46 1.23 14.16
N GLN A 10 -2.57 1.98 14.23
CA GLN A 10 -3.89 1.48 13.83
C GLN A 10 -3.94 1.13 12.35
N LYS A 11 -3.34 1.97 11.49
CA LYS A 11 -3.21 1.70 10.05
C LYS A 11 -2.43 0.42 9.80
N LEU A 12 -1.28 0.26 10.47
CA LEU A 12 -0.46 -0.93 10.33
C LEU A 12 -1.22 -2.18 10.77
N LYS A 13 -1.83 -2.17 11.97
CA LYS A 13 -2.64 -3.29 12.47
C LYS A 13 -3.77 -3.66 11.52
N GLY A 14 -4.48 -2.66 10.98
CA GLY A 14 -5.58 -2.85 10.04
C GLY A 14 -5.13 -3.48 8.71
N VAL A 15 -4.04 -3.00 8.12
CA VAL A 15 -3.55 -3.57 6.86
C VAL A 15 -2.96 -4.96 7.05
N VAL A 16 -2.25 -5.19 8.17
CA VAL A 16 -1.69 -6.51 8.49
C VAL A 16 -2.79 -7.56 8.68
N SER A 17 -3.94 -7.21 9.26
CA SER A 17 -5.07 -8.14 9.41
C SER A 17 -5.78 -8.45 8.09
N MET A 18 -5.57 -7.63 7.05
CA MET A 18 -6.15 -7.83 5.72
C MET A 18 -5.27 -8.66 4.78
N LEU A 19 -4.00 -8.91 5.14
CA LEU A 19 -3.09 -9.72 4.33
C LEU A 19 -3.57 -11.17 4.25
N ARG A 20 -3.42 -11.78 3.07
CA ARG A 20 -3.80 -13.17 2.80
C ARG A 20 -2.66 -13.93 2.13
N ASP A 21 -2.67 -15.25 2.29
CA ASP A 21 -1.81 -16.20 1.59
C ASP A 21 -0.33 -15.79 1.57
N GLU A 22 0.25 -15.62 0.39
CA GLU A 22 1.66 -15.24 0.18
C GLU A 22 2.02 -13.93 0.89
N ALA A 23 1.11 -12.95 0.91
CA ALA A 23 1.37 -11.66 1.55
C ALA A 23 1.41 -11.75 3.07
N CYS A 24 0.59 -12.63 3.65
CA CYS A 24 0.66 -12.92 5.08
C CYS A 24 1.99 -13.61 5.44
N GLN A 25 2.36 -14.65 4.69
CA GLN A 25 3.62 -15.38 4.92
C GLN A 25 4.85 -14.47 4.78
N TRP A 26 4.91 -13.68 3.71
CA TRP A 26 5.99 -12.72 3.52
C TRP A 26 6.09 -11.72 4.68
N TRP A 27 4.95 -11.17 5.14
CA TRP A 27 4.97 -10.19 6.22
C TRP A 27 5.44 -10.81 7.55
N LEU A 28 5.11 -12.07 7.81
CA LEU A 28 5.64 -12.82 8.96
C LEU A 28 7.17 -12.93 8.91
N THR A 29 7.74 -13.27 7.75
CA THR A 29 9.20 -13.34 7.58
C THR A 29 9.87 -11.97 7.72
N VAL A 30 9.28 -10.91 7.16
CA VAL A 30 9.85 -9.56 7.26
C VAL A 30 9.88 -9.08 8.70
N LYS A 31 8.80 -9.29 9.47
CA LYS A 31 8.74 -8.80 10.84
C LYS A 31 9.65 -9.56 11.81
N GLU A 32 10.00 -10.82 11.54
CA GLU A 32 10.89 -11.62 12.39
C GLU A 32 12.30 -11.02 12.50
N GLY A 33 12.78 -10.36 11.45
CA GLY A 33 14.09 -9.72 11.42
C GLY A 33 14.12 -8.28 11.93
N ILE A 34 12.99 -7.72 12.38
CA ILE A 34 12.85 -6.29 12.64
C ILE A 34 12.38 -6.06 14.08
N GLN A 35 13.05 -5.14 14.76
CA GLN A 35 12.67 -4.77 16.12
C GLN A 35 11.28 -4.12 16.15
N PRO A 36 10.45 -4.36 17.17
CA PRO A 36 9.08 -3.83 17.25
C PRO A 36 8.99 -2.30 17.14
N ASP A 37 9.98 -1.56 17.64
CA ASP A 37 10.06 -0.10 17.54
C ASP A 37 10.28 0.40 16.10
N ARG A 38 10.80 -0.46 15.22
CA ARG A 38 11.05 -0.16 13.80
C ARG A 38 9.91 -0.61 12.89
N LEU A 39 8.97 -1.41 13.38
CA LEU A 39 7.77 -1.85 12.65
C LEU A 39 6.74 -0.72 12.57
N THR A 40 7.05 0.29 11.78
CA THR A 40 6.20 1.46 11.54
C THR A 40 5.34 1.30 10.29
N TRP A 41 4.29 2.11 10.18
CA TRP A 41 3.48 2.22 8.97
C TRP A 41 4.31 2.57 7.72
N GLU A 42 5.28 3.47 7.86
CA GLU A 42 6.17 3.88 6.76
C GLU A 42 7.08 2.73 6.30
N PHE A 43 7.58 1.95 7.25
CA PHE A 43 8.36 0.75 6.95
C PHE A 43 7.53 -0.29 6.17
N PHE A 44 6.30 -0.56 6.62
CA PHE A 44 5.39 -1.46 5.91
C PHE A 44 5.16 -0.99 4.48
N LYS A 45 4.80 0.29 4.27
CA LYS A 45 4.56 0.83 2.92
C LYS A 45 5.77 0.67 2.01
N THR A 46 6.97 0.99 2.51
CA THR A 46 8.21 0.94 1.72
C THR A 46 8.53 -0.48 1.30
N THR A 47 8.47 -1.43 2.24
CA THR A 47 8.79 -2.84 1.98
C THR A 47 7.71 -3.52 1.12
N PHE A 48 6.43 -3.23 1.37
CA PHE A 48 5.31 -3.74 0.58
C PHE A 48 5.37 -3.24 -0.85
N HIS A 49 5.58 -1.93 -1.04
CA HIS A 49 5.73 -1.34 -2.36
C HIS A 49 6.92 -1.97 -3.10
N SER A 50 8.08 -2.10 -2.46
CA SER A 50 9.25 -2.73 -3.08
C SER A 50 8.99 -4.17 -3.54
N LYS A 51 8.29 -4.98 -2.75
CA LYS A 51 8.00 -6.38 -3.10
C LYS A 51 6.95 -6.53 -4.20
N TYR A 52 5.84 -5.80 -4.10
CA TYR A 52 4.66 -6.05 -4.94
C TYR A 52 4.49 -5.03 -6.07
N VAL A 53 5.04 -3.84 -5.89
CA VAL A 53 4.98 -2.72 -6.84
C VAL A 53 6.40 -2.44 -7.31
N GLY A 54 6.93 -3.39 -8.07
CA GLY A 54 8.26 -3.27 -8.66
C GLY A 54 8.35 -2.09 -9.62
N ALA A 55 9.56 -1.56 -9.82
CA ALA A 55 9.81 -0.49 -10.78
C ALA A 55 9.26 -0.82 -12.19
N SER A 56 9.34 -2.10 -12.59
CA SER A 56 8.77 -2.59 -13.85
C SER A 56 7.24 -2.46 -13.93
N TYR A 57 6.51 -2.65 -12.83
CA TYR A 57 5.06 -2.43 -12.80
C TYR A 57 4.73 -0.95 -12.96
N VAL A 58 5.46 -0.08 -12.28
CA VAL A 58 5.29 1.38 -12.36
C VAL A 58 5.61 1.87 -13.77
N ASP A 59 6.70 1.40 -14.37
CA ASP A 59 7.12 1.76 -15.72
C ASP A 59 6.16 1.23 -16.79
N ALA A 60 5.60 0.03 -16.61
CA ALA A 60 4.58 -0.52 -17.51
C ALA A 60 3.25 0.23 -17.43
N ARG A 61 2.84 0.69 -16.24
CA ARG A 61 1.59 1.44 -16.04
C ARG A 61 1.70 2.93 -16.37
N ARG A 62 2.90 3.52 -16.35
CA ARG A 62 3.16 4.92 -16.72
C ARG A 62 2.53 5.34 -18.06
N PRO A 63 2.75 4.64 -19.18
CA PRO A 63 2.15 5.01 -20.46
C PRO A 63 0.62 4.88 -20.45
N GLU A 64 0.05 3.92 -19.72
CA GLU A 64 -1.41 3.79 -19.57
C GLU A 64 -2.01 4.96 -18.79
N PHE A 65 -1.33 5.45 -17.75
CA PHE A 65 -1.71 6.64 -16.99
C PHE A 65 -1.54 7.95 -17.78
N LEU A 66 -0.53 8.03 -18.64
CA LEU A 66 -0.32 9.21 -19.49
C LEU A 66 -1.34 9.29 -20.63
N ASN A 67 -1.77 8.13 -21.14
CA ASN A 67 -2.77 8.03 -22.20
C ASN A 67 -4.21 7.89 -21.67
N LEU A 68 -4.41 8.11 -20.37
CA LEU A 68 -5.70 8.03 -19.72
C LEU A 68 -6.52 9.27 -20.09
N THR A 69 -7.25 9.19 -21.20
CA THR A 69 -8.28 10.17 -21.54
C THR A 69 -9.52 9.93 -20.69
N GLN A 70 -9.93 10.94 -19.93
CA GLN A 70 -11.24 10.95 -19.29
C GLN A 70 -12.30 10.80 -20.40
N GLY A 71 -13.02 9.67 -20.40
CA GLY A 71 -14.13 9.45 -21.33
C GLY A 71 -15.32 10.36 -20.99
N ASP A 72 -16.49 10.05 -21.54
CA ASP A 72 -17.75 10.81 -21.31
C ASP A 72 -18.29 10.69 -19.86
N GLN A 73 -17.47 10.16 -18.94
CA GLN A 73 -17.75 10.15 -17.51
C GLN A 73 -17.41 11.53 -16.95
N SER A 74 -18.47 12.30 -16.67
CA SER A 74 -18.36 13.52 -15.88
C SER A 74 -17.68 13.19 -14.56
N VAL A 75 -16.50 13.77 -14.33
CA VAL A 75 -15.91 13.84 -12.99
C VAL A 75 -16.85 14.78 -12.24
N GLY A 76 -17.69 14.20 -11.38
CA GLY A 76 -18.62 14.95 -10.55
C GLY A 76 -17.85 16.03 -9.78
N GLY A 77 -18.02 17.28 -10.22
CA GLY A 77 -17.51 18.45 -9.53
C GLY A 77 -18.18 18.55 -8.16
N VAL A 78 -17.37 18.85 -7.16
CA VAL A 78 -17.83 19.30 -5.84
C VAL A 78 -18.46 20.68 -5.97
#